data_AF-A0A7S4JTK6-F1
#
_entry.id   AF-A0A7S4JTK6-F1
#
_cell.length_a   1.000
_cell.length_b   1.000
_cell.length_c   1.000
_cell.angle_alpha   90.00
_cell.angle_beta   90.00
_cell.angle_gamma   90.00
#
_symmetry.space_group_name_H-M   'P 1'
#
loop_
_entity.id
_entity.type
_entity.pdbx_description
1 polymer ?
#
loop_
_entity_poly.entity_id
_entity_poly.type
_entity_poly.pdbx_seq_one_letter_code
_entity_poly.pdbx_strand_id
1 'polypeptide(L)'
;MIKAPRYHRCCTTVQSEYFVAAIASVLLLATVGSPAPRSLALIILLSLIIAASLLAAIIDWRADATLQASLLEKSTTSMPDYGDVRSRSSRDTEDVEKQDESPYLKMKDTSLVKRPKPEETEDFINEVDVGLRPRRHVVVILFSSGISLFLLLMVRLIAGALHFRGYPPLLDFGPKYGNPSEDAEGNIAFENELNSYGHCIQGVLSSLLSFPAVAGALARVAVCGEANKGIIHSVPRVPIIGLVEALAAIMSCYPTYNFIKRAVFHAGTFATSSFMNNGLEWAIGCILGLSLGMLASAGIRKKIVSGYLLNPKRTRKNLIFREGHDRSLVYGKYDEYPVGECFVWIIFAFQMMIGFFLTFSVYGCAILTGHTWNRCENNSNECLNFDADLAPAFIRYGLVALPALIFFISVMVTHGY
;
A
#
# COMPACT_ATOMS: atom_id res chain seq x y z
N MET A 1 12.01 -5.43 39.79
CA MET A 1 12.31 -4.81 38.47
C MET A 1 11.65 -5.64 37.38
N ILE A 2 10.49 -5.20 36.89
CA ILE A 2 9.83 -5.83 35.74
C ILE A 2 10.60 -5.35 34.50
N LYS A 3 11.26 -6.26 33.79
CA LYS A 3 11.84 -5.94 32.47
C LYS A 3 10.67 -5.56 31.58
N ALA A 4 10.57 -4.28 31.22
CA ALA A 4 9.64 -3.85 30.19
C ALA A 4 9.89 -4.70 28.93
N PRO A 5 8.86 -5.31 28.34
CA PRO A 5 9.03 -6.12 27.14
C PRO A 5 9.64 -5.24 26.03
N ARG A 6 10.78 -5.67 25.49
CA ARG A 6 11.49 -5.03 24.35
C ARG A 6 10.81 -5.35 23.01
N TYR A 7 9.50 -5.48 23.00
CA TYR A 7 8.74 -5.72 21.78
C TYR A 7 7.95 -4.45 21.42
N HIS A 8 7.74 -4.22 20.12
CA HIS A 8 7.03 -3.09 19.52
C HIS A 8 7.82 -1.82 19.13
N ARG A 9 8.97 -1.98 18.47
CA ARG A 9 9.40 -0.97 17.46
C ARG A 9 9.46 -1.46 16.01
N CYS A 10 9.54 -2.77 15.75
CA CYS A 10 9.70 -3.28 14.38
C CYS A 10 8.45 -3.16 13.48
N CYS A 11 7.24 -3.05 14.05
CA CYS A 11 6.01 -3.08 13.24
C CYS A 11 5.61 -1.72 12.66
N THR A 12 5.91 -0.63 13.37
CA THR A 12 5.66 0.75 12.92
C THR A 12 6.80 1.31 12.07
N THR A 13 8.01 0.78 12.22
CA THR A 13 9.19 1.19 11.44
C THR A 13 9.12 0.79 9.98
N VAL A 14 8.61 -0.40 9.67
CA VAL A 14 8.54 -0.85 8.25
C VAL A 14 7.61 0.04 7.42
N GLN A 15 6.45 0.45 7.95
CA GLN A 15 5.57 1.39 7.24
C GLN A 15 6.14 2.81 7.20
N SER A 16 6.88 3.24 8.22
CA SER A 16 7.54 4.55 8.23
C SER A 16 8.81 4.62 7.35
N GLU A 17 9.44 3.48 7.04
CA GLU A 17 10.61 3.40 6.17
C GLU A 17 10.24 3.46 4.68
N TYR A 18 9.20 2.74 4.24
CA TYR A 18 8.62 2.94 2.90
C TYR A 18 8.13 4.37 2.70
N PHE A 19 7.67 4.99 3.78
CA PHE A 19 7.21 6.36 3.87
C PHE A 19 8.35 7.39 3.74
N VAL A 20 9.47 7.22 4.45
CA VAL A 20 10.66 8.10 4.31
C VAL A 20 11.30 7.94 2.94
N ALA A 21 11.38 6.71 2.40
CA ALA A 21 11.92 6.46 1.07
C ALA A 21 11.04 7.10 -0.02
N ALA A 22 9.71 6.98 0.06
CA ALA A 22 8.78 7.62 -0.86
C ALA A 22 8.87 9.15 -0.78
N ILE A 23 8.89 9.74 0.43
CA ILE A 23 9.03 11.18 0.62
C ILE A 23 10.39 11.69 0.11
N ALA A 24 11.48 10.99 0.38
CA ALA A 24 12.82 11.37 -0.07
C ALA A 24 12.94 11.32 -1.59
N SER A 25 12.41 10.28 -2.24
CA SER A 25 12.36 10.19 -3.71
C SER A 25 11.50 11.29 -4.33
N VAL A 26 10.43 11.70 -3.65
CA VAL A 26 9.52 12.75 -4.11
C VAL A 26 10.08 14.17 -3.90
N LEU A 27 10.76 14.44 -2.78
CA LEU A 27 11.43 15.72 -2.52
C LEU A 27 12.66 15.94 -3.42
N LEU A 28 13.38 14.87 -3.76
CA LEU A 28 14.46 14.89 -4.77
C LEU A 28 13.92 15.24 -6.17
N LEU A 29 12.65 14.97 -6.42
CA LEU A 29 11.95 15.23 -7.68
C LEU A 29 11.41 16.67 -7.76
N ALA A 30 10.89 17.19 -6.65
CA ALA A 30 10.41 18.56 -6.53
C ALA A 30 11.54 19.61 -6.63
N THR A 31 12.79 19.23 -6.37
CA THR A 31 13.96 20.12 -6.43
C THR A 31 14.56 20.26 -7.84
N VAL A 32 14.12 19.46 -8.82
CA VAL A 32 14.78 19.38 -10.14
C VAL A 32 14.05 20.14 -11.27
N GLY A 33 12.88 20.75 -11.06
CA GLY A 33 12.22 21.45 -12.19
C GLY A 33 11.14 22.49 -11.86
N SER A 34 11.46 23.76 -12.10
CA SER A 34 10.52 24.86 -12.35
C SER A 34 11.15 25.77 -13.42
N PRO A 35 10.42 26.36 -14.40
CA PRO A 35 8.99 26.75 -14.35
C PRO A 35 8.13 26.43 -15.61
N ALA A 36 6.85 26.02 -15.42
CA ALA A 36 5.68 26.10 -16.34
C ALA A 36 4.53 25.18 -15.86
N PRO A 37 3.24 25.39 -16.22
CA PRO A 37 2.07 24.89 -15.47
C PRO A 37 1.89 23.36 -15.35
N ARG A 38 2.60 22.53 -16.11
CA ARG A 38 2.60 21.06 -15.90
C ARG A 38 3.48 20.62 -14.72
N SER A 39 4.46 21.44 -14.31
CA SER A 39 5.18 21.23 -13.06
C SER A 39 4.23 21.37 -11.85
N LEU A 40 3.16 22.16 -11.95
CA LEU A 40 2.17 22.29 -10.90
C LEU A 40 1.39 20.98 -10.68
N ALA A 41 1.01 20.25 -11.74
CA ALA A 41 0.29 18.99 -11.60
C ALA A 41 1.17 17.91 -10.95
N LEU A 42 2.44 17.82 -11.36
CA LEU A 42 3.41 16.92 -10.72
C LEU A 42 3.66 17.34 -9.27
N ILE A 43 3.89 18.63 -8.99
CA ILE A 43 4.09 19.16 -7.63
C ILE A 43 2.84 18.89 -6.77
N ILE A 44 1.63 19.10 -7.28
CA ILE A 44 0.38 18.80 -6.58
C ILE A 44 0.29 17.30 -6.30
N LEU A 45 0.53 16.45 -7.30
CA LEU A 45 0.43 15.01 -7.16
C LEU A 45 1.45 14.46 -6.16
N LEU A 46 2.69 14.94 -6.24
CA LEU A 46 3.78 14.65 -5.31
C LEU A 46 3.46 15.17 -3.91
N SER A 47 2.91 16.38 -3.78
CA SER A 47 2.45 16.95 -2.51
C SER A 47 1.30 16.15 -1.92
N LEU A 48 0.38 15.63 -2.75
CA LEU A 48 -0.71 14.76 -2.32
C LEU A 48 -0.18 13.40 -1.86
N ILE A 49 0.80 12.81 -2.57
CA ILE A 49 1.47 11.57 -2.16
C ILE A 49 2.14 11.78 -0.80
N ILE A 50 2.93 12.85 -0.64
CA ILE A 50 3.58 13.20 0.62
C ILE A 50 2.53 13.44 1.71
N ALA A 51 1.50 14.25 1.45
CA ALA A 51 0.47 14.60 2.43
C ALA A 51 -0.36 13.39 2.86
N ALA A 52 -0.78 12.54 1.93
CA ALA A 52 -1.53 11.31 2.22
C ALA A 52 -0.68 10.33 3.03
N SER A 53 0.59 10.20 2.66
CA SER A 53 1.58 9.40 3.39
C SER A 53 1.79 9.95 4.80
N LEU A 54 1.96 11.27 4.96
CA LEU A 54 2.20 11.93 6.26
C LEU A 54 0.98 11.77 7.14
N LEU A 55 -0.21 11.96 6.56
CA LEU A 55 -1.47 11.79 7.24
C LEU A 55 -1.65 10.34 7.71
N ALA A 56 -1.30 9.35 6.89
CA ALA A 56 -1.34 7.95 7.30
C ALA A 56 -0.40 7.69 8.49
N ALA A 57 0.85 8.16 8.42
CA ALA A 57 1.81 8.05 9.51
C ALA A 57 1.34 8.76 10.80
N ILE A 58 0.76 9.95 10.69
CA ILE A 58 0.20 10.70 11.84
C ILE A 58 -1.01 9.98 12.44
N ILE A 59 -1.90 9.42 11.60
CA ILE A 59 -3.06 8.65 12.07
C ILE A 59 -2.60 7.43 12.85
N ASP A 60 -1.60 6.72 12.33
CA ASP A 60 -1.06 5.52 12.97
C ASP A 60 -0.35 5.86 14.29
N TRP A 61 0.52 6.88 14.28
CA TRP A 61 1.17 7.39 15.48
C TRP A 61 0.18 7.84 16.57
N ARG A 62 -0.88 8.55 16.19
CA ARG A 62 -1.93 8.96 17.14
C ARG A 62 -2.72 7.78 17.68
N ALA A 63 -2.99 6.77 16.85
CA ALA A 63 -3.67 5.55 17.30
C ALA A 63 -2.83 4.84 18.36
N ASP A 64 -1.52 4.71 18.11
CA ASP A 64 -0.58 4.09 19.05
C ASP A 64 -0.39 4.92 20.33
N ALA A 65 -0.29 6.25 20.24
CA ALA A 65 -0.18 7.11 21.41
C ALA A 65 -1.44 7.06 22.29
N THR A 66 -2.62 7.06 21.67
CA THR A 66 -3.90 6.93 22.39
C THR A 66 -3.99 5.57 23.09
N LEU A 67 -3.53 4.52 22.41
CA LEU A 67 -3.45 3.19 22.98
C LEU A 67 -2.51 3.17 24.19
N GLN A 68 -1.29 3.65 24.04
CA GLN A 68 -0.30 3.68 25.13
C GLN A 68 -0.80 4.48 26.33
N ALA A 69 -1.40 5.65 26.12
CA ALA A 69 -2.00 6.45 27.19
C ALA A 69 -3.09 5.65 27.93
N SER A 70 -3.96 4.95 27.20
CA SER A 70 -5.03 4.13 27.78
C SER A 70 -4.51 2.91 28.57
N LEU A 71 -3.32 2.41 28.21
CA LEU A 71 -2.64 1.33 28.94
C LEU A 71 -1.93 1.87 30.19
N LEU A 72 -1.27 3.03 30.08
CA LEU A 72 -0.57 3.69 31.18
C LEU A 72 -1.52 4.13 32.31
N GLU A 73 -2.64 4.79 31.98
CA GLU A 73 -3.65 5.23 32.95
C GLU A 73 -4.21 4.05 33.78
N LYS A 74 -4.28 2.86 33.18
CA LYS A 74 -4.74 1.64 33.86
C LYS A 74 -3.67 1.00 34.74
N SER A 75 -2.40 1.09 34.33
CA SER A 75 -1.29 0.58 35.14
C SER A 75 -1.15 1.35 36.47
N THR A 76 -1.49 2.64 36.48
CA THR A 76 -1.40 3.50 37.67
C THR A 76 -2.63 3.42 38.58
N THR A 77 -3.82 3.16 38.04
CA THR A 77 -5.08 3.06 38.82
C THR A 77 -5.35 1.68 39.42
N SER A 78 -4.54 0.67 39.08
CA SER A 78 -4.70 -0.71 39.57
C SER A 78 -3.72 -1.11 40.67
N MET A 79 -2.98 -0.17 41.30
CA MET A 79 -2.40 -0.50 42.59
C MET A 79 -3.56 -0.68 43.58
N PRO A 80 -3.82 -1.91 44.05
CA PRO A 80 -4.79 -2.09 45.11
C PRO A 80 -4.26 -1.27 46.28
N ASP A 81 -5.07 -0.34 46.75
CA ASP A 81 -4.86 0.26 48.04
C ASP A 81 -4.85 -0.92 49.02
N TYR A 82 -3.65 -1.32 49.46
CA TYR A 82 -3.46 -2.25 50.56
C TYR A 82 -3.82 -1.51 51.85
N GLY A 83 -5.05 -0.98 51.88
CA GLY A 83 -5.73 -0.43 53.03
C GLY A 83 -6.16 -1.59 53.89
N ASP A 84 -5.23 -2.04 54.73
CA ASP A 84 -5.40 -2.62 56.05
C ASP A 84 -6.86 -3.02 56.38
N VAL A 85 -7.23 -4.27 56.03
CA VAL A 85 -8.47 -4.91 56.47
C VAL A 85 -8.35 -5.18 57.97
N ARG A 86 -8.54 -4.12 58.77
CA ARG A 86 -8.80 -4.22 60.19
C ARG A 86 -10.21 -4.77 60.39
N SER A 87 -10.24 -6.06 60.68
CA SER A 87 -11.20 -6.76 61.53
C SER A 87 -12.17 -5.87 62.33
N ARG A 88 -13.48 -5.96 62.03
CA ARG A 88 -14.59 -5.75 62.99
C ARG A 88 -15.84 -6.42 62.41
N SER A 89 -16.17 -7.63 62.84
CA SER A 89 -16.92 -7.96 64.07
C SER A 89 -18.42 -7.63 63.94
N SER A 90 -19.18 -8.63 63.50
CA SER A 90 -20.50 -9.08 63.97
C SER A 90 -21.44 -8.04 64.62
N ARG A 91 -22.65 -7.91 64.06
CA ARG A 91 -23.88 -8.15 64.83
C ARG A 91 -25.10 -8.32 63.93
N ASP A 92 -25.97 -9.19 64.43
CA ASP A 92 -27.20 -9.73 63.87
C ASP A 92 -28.35 -8.73 63.75
N THR A 93 -29.49 -9.27 63.28
CA THR A 93 -30.88 -8.75 63.27
C THR A 93 -31.14 -7.64 62.25
N GLU A 94 -32.16 -7.68 61.39
CA GLU A 94 -33.56 -8.07 61.63
C GLU A 94 -34.30 -8.31 60.29
N ASP A 95 -35.34 -9.15 60.33
CA ASP A 95 -36.28 -9.40 59.25
C ASP A 95 -37.05 -8.13 58.86
N VAL A 96 -36.86 -7.64 57.64
CA VAL A 96 -37.64 -6.53 57.07
C VAL A 96 -38.31 -6.95 55.76
N GLU A 97 -39.62 -7.12 55.88
CA GLU A 97 -40.71 -6.76 54.96
C GLU A 97 -40.43 -6.67 53.45
N LYS A 98 -41.14 -7.53 52.70
CA LYS A 98 -41.24 -7.53 51.23
C LYS A 98 -41.81 -6.19 50.73
N GLN A 99 -40.95 -5.31 50.26
CA GLN A 99 -41.33 -4.10 49.54
C GLN A 99 -41.33 -4.39 48.03
N ASP A 100 -42.48 -4.14 47.38
CA ASP A 100 -42.65 -4.23 45.92
C ASP A 100 -41.66 -3.30 45.21
N GLU A 101 -40.58 -3.89 44.69
CA GLU A 101 -39.57 -3.18 43.91
C GLU A 101 -40.16 -2.70 42.58
N SER A 102 -40.25 -1.38 42.45
CA SER A 102 -40.65 -0.68 41.23
C SER A 102 -39.89 -1.18 39.98
N PRO A 103 -40.60 -1.54 38.89
CA PRO A 103 -39.98 -2.08 37.67
C PRO A 103 -39.05 -1.09 36.94
N TYR A 104 -38.97 0.17 37.40
CA TYR A 104 -38.09 1.20 36.83
C TYR A 104 -36.66 1.21 37.39
N LEU A 105 -36.36 0.46 38.47
CA LEU A 105 -35.00 0.39 39.05
C LEU A 105 -34.12 -0.74 38.49
N LYS A 106 -34.67 -1.65 37.68
CA LYS A 106 -33.92 -2.74 37.01
C LYS A 106 -33.09 -2.32 35.79
N MET A 107 -33.13 -1.05 35.38
CA MET A 107 -32.35 -0.54 34.26
C MET A 107 -30.94 -0.04 34.61
N LYS A 108 -30.53 -0.11 35.89
CA LYS A 108 -29.22 0.38 36.33
C LYS A 108 -28.16 -0.70 36.57
N ASP A 109 -28.48 -1.96 36.30
CA ASP A 109 -27.47 -2.99 36.06
C ASP A 109 -26.99 -2.89 34.59
N THR A 110 -26.46 -1.72 34.22
CA THR A 110 -25.38 -1.67 33.22
C THR A 110 -24.20 -2.40 33.83
N SER A 111 -24.30 -3.73 33.81
CA SER A 111 -23.24 -4.67 34.12
C SER A 111 -21.95 -4.06 33.59
N LEU A 112 -21.04 -3.74 34.52
CA LEU A 112 -19.74 -3.16 34.23
C LEU A 112 -19.17 -3.92 33.04
N VAL A 113 -19.19 -3.28 31.86
CA VAL A 113 -18.65 -3.86 30.63
C VAL A 113 -17.19 -4.12 30.95
N LYS A 114 -16.89 -5.39 31.23
CA LYS A 114 -15.57 -5.82 31.68
C LYS A 114 -14.61 -5.43 30.56
N ARG A 115 -13.81 -4.39 30.82
CA ARG A 115 -12.82 -3.90 29.86
C ARG A 115 -11.83 -5.05 29.58
N PRO A 116 -11.35 -5.18 28.33
CA PRO A 116 -10.40 -6.22 27.98
C PRO A 116 -9.10 -6.00 28.75
N LYS A 117 -8.38 -7.09 29.04
CA LYS A 117 -7.06 -6.99 29.67
C LYS A 117 -6.07 -6.30 28.72
N PRO A 118 -5.03 -5.62 29.24
CA PRO A 118 -3.96 -5.04 28.41
C PRO A 118 -3.39 -6.02 27.39
N GLU A 119 -3.03 -7.23 27.82
CA GLU A 119 -2.47 -8.30 26.99
C GLU A 119 -3.43 -8.69 25.85
N GLU A 120 -4.71 -8.91 26.16
CA GLU A 120 -5.74 -9.22 25.15
C GLU A 120 -5.93 -8.11 24.11
N THR A 121 -5.68 -6.86 24.52
CA THR A 121 -5.78 -5.70 23.63
C THR A 121 -4.57 -5.59 22.71
N GLU A 122 -3.38 -5.84 23.24
CA GLU A 122 -2.13 -5.87 22.47
C GLU A 122 -2.16 -7.00 21.44
N ASP A 123 -2.54 -8.21 21.84
CA ASP A 123 -2.72 -9.35 20.95
C ASP A 123 -3.71 -9.04 19.82
N PHE A 124 -4.86 -8.45 20.17
CA PHE A 124 -5.87 -8.07 19.19
C PHE A 124 -5.35 -7.01 18.19
N ILE A 125 -4.58 -6.03 18.66
CA ILE A 125 -4.02 -5.00 17.78
C ILE A 125 -2.98 -5.61 16.84
N ASN A 126 -2.15 -6.52 17.34
CA ASN A 126 -1.21 -7.26 16.51
C ASN A 126 -1.94 -8.13 15.47
N GLU A 127 -3.02 -8.81 15.84
CA GLU A 127 -3.90 -9.53 14.89
C GLU A 127 -4.43 -8.60 13.79
N VAL A 128 -4.92 -7.41 14.15
CA VAL A 128 -5.41 -6.38 13.21
C VAL A 128 -4.29 -5.93 12.27
N ASP A 129 -3.10 -5.65 12.81
CA ASP A 129 -1.97 -5.15 12.04
C ASP A 129 -1.47 -6.18 11.05
N VAL A 130 -1.35 -7.44 11.47
CA VAL A 130 -1.04 -8.55 10.57
C VAL A 130 -2.13 -8.68 9.52
N GLY A 131 -3.40 -8.67 9.92
CA GLY A 131 -4.54 -8.84 9.04
C GLY A 131 -4.70 -7.76 7.96
N LEU A 132 -4.33 -6.51 8.24
CA LEU A 132 -4.45 -5.39 7.30
C LEU A 132 -3.22 -5.22 6.39
N ARG A 133 -2.10 -5.90 6.68
CA ARG A 133 -0.88 -5.82 5.86
C ARG A 133 -1.06 -6.51 4.50
N PRO A 134 -0.63 -5.87 3.41
CA PRO A 134 -0.47 -6.55 2.12
C PRO A 134 0.36 -7.81 2.27
N ARG A 135 0.04 -8.83 1.48
CA ARG A 135 0.78 -10.10 1.51
C ARG A 135 2.23 -9.86 1.08
N ARG A 136 3.18 -10.59 1.68
CA ARG A 136 4.61 -10.42 1.43
C ARG A 136 4.97 -10.45 -0.06
N HIS A 137 4.44 -11.42 -0.81
CA HIS A 137 4.70 -11.54 -2.24
C HIS A 137 4.14 -10.36 -3.05
N VAL A 138 3.01 -9.76 -2.66
CA VAL A 138 2.50 -8.55 -3.31
C VAL A 138 3.48 -7.40 -3.11
N VAL A 139 4.00 -7.22 -1.89
CA VAL A 139 5.03 -6.20 -1.61
C VAL A 139 6.30 -6.47 -2.43
N VAL A 140 6.81 -7.70 -2.38
CA VAL A 140 8.06 -8.07 -3.04
C VAL A 140 7.95 -8.05 -4.55
N ILE A 141 6.83 -8.46 -5.14
CA ILE A 141 6.74 -8.69 -6.58
C ILE A 141 6.02 -7.53 -7.28
N LEU A 142 4.87 -7.09 -6.78
CA LEU A 142 4.10 -6.02 -7.40
C LEU A 142 4.62 -4.64 -7.02
N PHE A 143 4.74 -4.36 -5.72
CA PHE A 143 5.08 -3.01 -5.25
C PHE A 143 6.54 -2.68 -5.57
N SER A 144 7.47 -3.60 -5.32
CA SER A 144 8.88 -3.40 -5.69
C SER A 144 9.05 -3.17 -7.19
N SER A 145 8.31 -3.89 -8.05
CA SER A 145 8.36 -3.71 -9.50
C SER A 145 7.81 -2.35 -9.92
N GLY A 146 6.69 -1.91 -9.33
CA GLY A 146 6.13 -0.59 -9.60
C GLY A 146 7.07 0.54 -9.17
N ILE A 147 7.68 0.44 -7.99
CA ILE A 147 8.69 1.40 -7.49
C ILE A 147 9.94 1.39 -8.38
N SER A 148 10.41 0.20 -8.77
CA SER A 148 11.56 0.05 -9.66
C SER A 148 11.31 0.67 -11.02
N LEU A 149 10.13 0.41 -11.61
CA LEU A 149 9.74 1.02 -12.88
C LEU A 149 9.67 2.54 -12.77
N PHE A 150 9.07 3.07 -11.70
CA PHE A 150 9.02 4.50 -11.45
C PHE A 150 10.43 5.10 -11.41
N LEU A 151 11.31 4.58 -10.56
CA LEU A 151 12.66 5.12 -10.41
C LEU A 151 13.48 5.00 -11.71
N LEU A 152 13.33 3.90 -12.44
CA LEU A 152 14.00 3.71 -13.72
C LEU A 152 13.56 4.74 -14.76
N LEU A 153 12.25 4.97 -14.89
CA LEU A 153 11.71 5.95 -15.82
C LEU A 153 12.03 7.37 -15.38
N MET A 154 12.13 7.63 -14.09
CA MET A 154 12.60 8.92 -13.58
C MET A 154 14.07 9.19 -13.91
N VAL A 155 14.95 8.18 -13.77
CA VAL A 155 16.34 8.28 -14.23
C VAL A 155 16.37 8.53 -15.74
N ARG A 156 15.56 7.80 -16.53
CA ARG A 156 15.43 8.03 -17.97
C ARG A 156 14.96 9.42 -18.33
N LEU A 157 13.98 9.96 -17.62
CA LEU A 157 13.45 11.30 -17.86
C LEU A 157 14.53 12.35 -17.56
N ILE A 158 15.13 12.31 -16.37
CA ILE A 158 16.07 13.34 -15.89
C ILE A 158 17.43 13.23 -16.59
N ALA A 159 18.09 12.08 -16.50
CA ALA A 159 19.44 11.90 -17.07
C ALA A 159 19.41 11.80 -18.60
N GLY A 160 18.27 11.39 -19.17
CA GLY A 160 18.09 11.29 -20.61
C GLY A 160 17.69 12.61 -21.29
N ALA A 161 17.27 13.64 -20.55
CA ALA A 161 16.78 14.90 -21.14
C ALA A 161 17.72 15.46 -22.22
N LEU A 162 19.02 15.57 -21.91
CA LEU A 162 20.04 16.06 -22.85
C LEU A 162 20.30 15.10 -24.02
N HIS A 163 20.16 13.80 -23.80
CA HIS A 163 20.48 12.76 -24.80
C HIS A 163 19.37 12.58 -25.82
N PHE A 164 18.12 12.73 -25.38
CA PHE A 164 16.92 12.44 -26.16
C PHE A 164 16.12 13.68 -26.51
N ARG A 165 16.65 14.88 -26.24
CA ARG A 165 15.97 16.18 -26.43
C ARG A 165 14.63 16.24 -25.68
N GLY A 166 14.57 15.62 -24.50
CA GLY A 166 13.40 15.64 -23.64
C GLY A 166 13.40 16.86 -22.71
N TYR A 167 12.24 17.13 -22.10
CA TYR A 167 12.06 18.23 -21.16
C TYR A 167 11.34 17.74 -19.89
N PRO A 168 12.10 17.34 -18.84
CA PRO A 168 11.57 16.74 -17.62
C PRO A 168 10.43 17.51 -16.93
N PRO A 169 10.42 18.86 -16.88
CA PRO A 169 9.31 19.61 -16.26
C PRO A 169 7.94 19.40 -16.93
N LEU A 170 7.92 18.96 -18.20
CA LEU A 170 6.69 18.59 -18.91
C LEU A 170 6.48 17.08 -18.96
N LEU A 171 7.30 16.28 -18.26
CA LEU A 171 7.34 14.82 -18.36
C LEU A 171 7.56 14.35 -19.80
N ASP A 172 8.37 15.10 -20.54
CA ASP A 172 8.70 14.85 -21.94
C ASP A 172 9.99 14.04 -22.07
N PHE A 173 9.87 12.84 -22.63
CA PHE A 173 10.98 11.93 -22.88
C PHE A 173 11.71 12.17 -24.21
N GLY A 174 11.27 13.16 -24.99
CA GLY A 174 11.77 13.50 -26.32
C GLY A 174 10.88 12.98 -27.45
N PRO A 175 11.34 13.00 -28.71
CA PRO A 175 10.57 12.50 -29.84
C PRO A 175 10.36 10.98 -29.81
N LYS A 176 9.15 10.50 -30.15
CA LYS A 176 8.86 9.07 -30.20
C LYS A 176 9.69 8.37 -31.29
N TYR A 177 10.18 7.18 -30.94
CA TYR A 177 10.98 6.30 -31.81
C TYR A 177 12.26 6.94 -32.37
N GLY A 178 12.72 8.05 -31.78
CA GLY A 178 13.94 8.74 -32.22
C GLY A 178 13.80 9.46 -33.56
N ASN A 179 12.57 9.71 -34.05
CA ASN A 179 12.35 10.54 -35.22
C ASN A 179 12.50 12.01 -34.83
N PRO A 180 13.53 12.75 -35.31
CA PRO A 180 13.74 14.14 -34.90
C PRO A 180 12.99 15.15 -35.77
N SER A 181 12.13 14.70 -36.70
CA SER A 181 11.26 15.58 -37.49
C SER A 181 10.48 16.53 -36.59
N GLU A 182 10.28 17.77 -37.02
CA GLU A 182 9.43 18.74 -36.32
C GLU A 182 7.98 18.24 -36.17
N ASP A 183 7.54 17.37 -37.10
CA ASP A 183 6.23 16.73 -37.08
C ASP A 183 6.21 15.41 -36.28
N ALA A 184 7.31 15.04 -35.62
CA ALA A 184 7.36 13.81 -34.85
C ALA A 184 6.48 13.88 -33.61
N GLU A 185 5.75 12.80 -33.35
CA GLU A 185 4.91 12.67 -32.16
C GLU A 185 5.78 12.74 -30.89
N GLY A 186 5.43 13.64 -29.96
CA GLY A 186 6.14 13.78 -28.69
C GLY A 186 5.94 12.57 -27.78
N ASN A 187 6.94 12.23 -26.97
CA ASN A 187 6.88 11.18 -25.95
C ASN A 187 6.60 11.80 -24.58
N ILE A 188 5.44 12.43 -24.46
CA ILE A 188 5.04 13.19 -23.27
C ILE A 188 4.09 12.34 -22.43
N ALA A 189 4.30 12.29 -21.12
CA ALA A 189 3.37 11.67 -20.18
C ALA A 189 2.26 12.66 -19.77
N PHE A 190 1.04 12.17 -19.54
CA PHE A 190 -0.12 12.99 -19.18
C PHE A 190 -0.50 14.03 -20.24
N GLU A 191 -0.37 13.65 -21.52
CA GLU A 191 -1.06 14.36 -22.59
C GLU A 191 -2.57 14.34 -22.37
N ASN A 192 -3.30 15.31 -22.94
CA ASN A 192 -4.74 15.46 -22.71
C ASN A 192 -5.56 14.41 -23.50
N GLU A 193 -5.27 13.14 -23.26
CA GLU A 193 -5.86 11.98 -23.89
C GLU A 193 -6.38 11.03 -22.81
N LEU A 194 -7.57 10.48 -23.01
CA LEU A 194 -8.18 9.55 -22.06
C LEU A 194 -7.29 8.34 -21.77
N ASN A 195 -6.53 7.87 -22.76
CA ASN A 195 -5.63 6.73 -22.62
C ASN A 195 -4.53 6.97 -21.58
N SER A 196 -3.96 8.18 -21.56
CA SER A 196 -2.90 8.56 -20.64
C SER A 196 -3.35 8.50 -19.18
N TYR A 197 -4.52 9.10 -18.89
CA TYR A 197 -5.15 8.99 -17.57
C TYR A 197 -5.59 7.56 -17.25
N GLY A 198 -5.99 6.79 -18.27
CA GLY A 198 -6.32 5.37 -18.14
C GLY A 198 -5.16 4.54 -17.57
N HIS A 199 -3.93 4.74 -18.07
CA HIS A 199 -2.75 4.04 -17.56
C HIS A 199 -2.48 4.38 -16.09
N CYS A 200 -2.62 5.66 -15.72
CA CYS A 200 -2.48 6.09 -14.34
C CYS A 200 -3.55 5.47 -13.42
N ILE A 201 -4.83 5.49 -13.84
CA ILE A 201 -5.92 4.85 -13.09
C ILE A 201 -5.67 3.35 -12.91
N GLN A 202 -5.16 2.66 -13.94
CA GLN A 202 -4.76 1.25 -13.82
C GLN A 202 -3.69 1.06 -12.74
N GLY A 203 -2.66 1.91 -12.72
CA GLY A 203 -1.64 1.89 -11.65
C GLY A 203 -2.25 2.10 -10.26
N VAL A 204 -3.15 3.07 -10.11
CA VAL A 204 -3.85 3.36 -8.84
C VAL A 204 -4.63 2.13 -8.39
N LEU A 205 -5.46 1.55 -9.27
CA LEU A 205 -6.29 0.41 -8.92
C LEU A 205 -5.44 -0.84 -8.63
N SER A 206 -4.37 -1.07 -9.40
CA SER A 206 -3.45 -2.19 -9.20
C SER A 206 -2.89 -2.22 -7.78
N SER A 207 -2.40 -1.08 -7.29
CA SER A 207 -1.77 -0.98 -5.98
C SER A 207 -2.78 -0.83 -4.84
N LEU A 208 -3.80 0.03 -5.00
CA LEU A 208 -4.82 0.31 -3.98
C LEU A 208 -5.63 -0.95 -3.62
N LEU A 209 -6.08 -1.69 -4.62
CA LEU A 209 -6.93 -2.87 -4.43
C LEU A 209 -6.13 -4.07 -3.87
N SER A 210 -4.79 -4.00 -3.92
CA SER A 210 -3.91 -5.00 -3.33
C SER A 210 -3.80 -4.90 -1.80
N PHE A 211 -4.38 -3.86 -1.18
CA PHE A 211 -4.45 -3.75 0.27
C PHE A 211 -5.67 -4.52 0.81
N PRO A 212 -5.47 -5.46 1.76
CA PRO A 212 -6.57 -6.22 2.35
C PRO A 212 -7.67 -5.31 2.92
N ALA A 213 -7.27 -4.23 3.60
CA ALA A 213 -8.19 -3.26 4.17
C ALA A 213 -9.21 -2.74 3.14
N VAL A 214 -8.74 -2.40 1.94
CA VAL A 214 -9.57 -1.89 0.84
C VAL A 214 -10.45 -3.01 0.29
N ALA A 215 -9.87 -4.16 -0.04
CA ALA A 215 -10.61 -5.30 -0.57
C ALA A 215 -11.75 -5.73 0.37
N GLY A 216 -11.49 -5.78 1.67
CA GLY A 216 -12.51 -6.09 2.67
C GLY A 216 -13.53 -4.99 2.90
N ALA A 217 -13.17 -3.72 2.75
CA ALA A 217 -14.14 -2.64 2.83
C ALA A 217 -15.13 -2.74 1.65
N LEU A 218 -14.62 -2.90 0.43
CA LEU A 218 -15.43 -3.08 -0.78
C LEU A 218 -16.32 -4.32 -0.69
N ALA A 219 -15.75 -5.44 -0.25
CA ALA A 219 -16.50 -6.69 -0.08
C ALA A 219 -17.61 -6.62 0.97
N ARG A 220 -17.55 -5.67 1.91
CA ARG A 220 -18.64 -5.41 2.88
C ARG A 220 -19.67 -4.44 2.32
N VAL A 221 -19.22 -3.38 1.63
CA VAL A 221 -20.12 -2.42 0.97
C VAL A 221 -21.03 -3.13 -0.03
N ALA A 222 -20.49 -4.07 -0.82
CA ALA A 222 -21.27 -4.84 -1.78
C ALA A 222 -22.32 -5.78 -1.15
N VAL A 223 -22.26 -6.01 0.16
CA VAL A 223 -23.20 -6.88 0.91
C VAL A 223 -24.20 -6.06 1.70
N CYS A 224 -23.85 -4.85 2.09
CA CYS A 224 -24.69 -3.92 2.84
C CYS A 224 -25.86 -3.40 1.98
N GLY A 225 -26.85 -4.25 1.73
CA GLY A 225 -28.22 -3.82 1.39
C GLY A 225 -28.99 -3.31 2.62
N GLU A 226 -28.47 -3.55 3.83
CA GLU A 226 -29.04 -3.08 5.10
C GLU A 226 -28.27 -1.85 5.62
N ALA A 227 -28.84 -0.67 5.47
CA ALA A 227 -28.23 0.63 5.78
C ALA A 227 -27.81 0.84 7.27
N ASN A 228 -28.16 -0.06 8.18
CA ASN A 228 -28.03 0.17 9.63
C ASN A 228 -26.84 -0.55 10.30
N LYS A 229 -26.14 -1.46 9.62
CA LYS A 229 -24.95 -2.13 10.16
C LYS A 229 -23.72 -1.45 9.58
N GLY A 230 -23.03 -0.64 10.39
CA GLY A 230 -21.82 0.06 9.94
C GLY A 230 -20.82 -0.86 9.25
N ILE A 231 -20.21 -0.37 8.16
CA ILE A 231 -19.40 -1.14 7.20
C ILE A 231 -18.40 -2.10 7.86
N ILE A 232 -17.83 -1.74 9.01
CA ILE A 232 -16.77 -2.52 9.68
C ILE A 232 -17.29 -3.83 10.29
N HIS A 233 -18.56 -3.87 10.69
CA HIS A 233 -19.14 -5.02 11.40
C HIS A 233 -19.82 -6.03 10.48
N SER A 234 -19.95 -5.72 9.19
CA SER A 234 -20.53 -6.64 8.22
C SER A 234 -19.54 -7.75 7.88
N VAL A 235 -20.05 -8.97 7.70
CA VAL A 235 -19.26 -10.08 7.19
C VAL A 235 -19.05 -9.85 5.69
N PRO A 236 -17.81 -9.78 5.20
CA PRO A 236 -17.56 -9.65 3.76
C PRO A 236 -17.92 -10.93 3.02
N ARG A 237 -18.21 -10.81 1.72
CA ARG A 237 -18.30 -11.97 0.84
C ARG A 237 -16.91 -12.34 0.30
N VAL A 238 -16.42 -13.53 0.64
CA VAL A 238 -15.13 -14.07 0.16
C VAL A 238 -14.99 -14.00 -1.37
N PRO A 239 -16.00 -14.34 -2.20
CA PRO A 239 -15.87 -14.23 -3.65
C PRO A 239 -15.58 -12.80 -4.14
N ILE A 240 -16.11 -11.78 -3.45
CA ILE A 240 -15.87 -10.38 -3.82
C ILE A 240 -14.44 -9.97 -3.50
N ILE A 241 -13.87 -10.46 -2.40
CA ILE A 241 -12.46 -10.25 -2.07
C ILE A 241 -11.57 -10.83 -3.18
N GLY A 242 -11.82 -12.09 -3.56
CA GLY A 242 -11.07 -12.73 -4.65
C GLY A 242 -11.24 -12.01 -5.99
N LEU A 243 -12.42 -11.47 -6.29
CA LEU A 243 -12.64 -10.64 -7.48
C LEU A 243 -11.85 -9.33 -7.43
N VAL A 244 -11.81 -8.64 -6.29
CA VAL A 244 -11.02 -7.41 -6.11
C VAL A 244 -9.52 -7.70 -6.24
N GLU A 245 -9.06 -8.80 -5.64
CA GLU A 245 -7.68 -9.29 -5.76
C GLU A 245 -7.32 -9.65 -7.21
N ALA A 246 -8.23 -10.29 -7.95
CA ALA A 246 -8.06 -10.58 -9.37
C ALA A 246 -8.03 -9.30 -10.21
N LEU A 247 -8.90 -8.33 -9.91
CA LEU A 247 -8.94 -7.04 -10.59
C LEU A 247 -7.63 -6.27 -10.38
N ALA A 248 -7.10 -6.27 -9.15
CA ALA A 248 -5.80 -5.69 -8.85
C ALA A 248 -4.71 -6.29 -9.76
N ALA A 249 -4.68 -7.62 -9.89
CA ALA A 249 -3.73 -8.33 -10.77
C ALA A 249 -3.91 -7.96 -12.24
N ILE A 250 -5.14 -7.92 -12.75
CA ILE A 250 -5.43 -7.55 -14.14
C ILE A 250 -4.90 -6.13 -14.44
N MET A 251 -5.07 -5.20 -13.50
CA MET A 251 -4.56 -3.83 -13.62
C MET A 251 -3.01 -3.77 -13.61
N SER A 252 -2.34 -4.80 -13.10
CA SER A 252 -0.89 -4.97 -13.16
C SER A 252 -0.37 -5.55 -14.49
N CYS A 253 -1.25 -6.06 -15.37
CA CYS A 253 -0.84 -6.63 -16.65
C CYS A 253 -0.36 -5.58 -17.66
N TYR A 254 -0.82 -4.33 -17.53
CA TYR A 254 -0.61 -3.30 -18.53
C TYR A 254 0.88 -3.01 -18.83
N PRO A 255 1.76 -2.77 -17.83
CA PRO A 255 3.18 -2.55 -18.10
C PRO A 255 3.84 -3.73 -18.81
N THR A 256 3.50 -4.96 -18.43
CA THR A 256 4.00 -6.18 -19.09
C THR A 256 3.57 -6.23 -20.56
N TYR A 257 2.28 -6.01 -20.84
CA TYR A 257 1.76 -5.95 -22.20
C TYR A 257 2.47 -4.88 -23.02
N ASN A 258 2.60 -3.67 -22.47
CA ASN A 258 3.24 -2.56 -23.16
C ASN A 258 4.73 -2.85 -23.41
N PHE A 259 5.43 -3.43 -22.43
CA PHE A 259 6.81 -3.88 -22.58
C PHE A 259 6.94 -4.87 -23.74
N ILE A 260 6.16 -5.96 -23.74
CA ILE A 260 6.22 -6.99 -24.79
C ILE A 260 5.95 -6.37 -26.15
N LYS A 261 4.90 -5.55 -26.26
CA LYS A 261 4.55 -4.85 -27.49
C LYS A 261 5.72 -4.00 -28.01
N ARG A 262 6.35 -3.18 -27.15
CA ARG A 262 7.45 -2.31 -27.57
C ARG A 262 8.77 -3.05 -27.79
N ALA A 263 9.03 -4.10 -27.02
CA ALA A 263 10.17 -4.98 -27.25
C ALA A 263 10.05 -5.69 -28.61
N VAL A 264 8.86 -6.16 -29.01
CA VAL A 264 8.68 -6.85 -30.29
C VAL A 264 8.75 -5.89 -31.48
N PHE A 265 8.07 -4.75 -31.42
CA PHE A 265 7.92 -3.87 -32.60
C PHE A 265 8.94 -2.72 -32.65
N HIS A 266 9.57 -2.39 -31.52
CA HIS A 266 10.44 -1.22 -31.40
C HIS A 266 11.68 -1.51 -30.53
N ALA A 267 12.19 -2.75 -30.54
CA ALA A 267 13.39 -3.13 -29.76
C ALA A 267 14.55 -2.15 -29.98
N GLY A 268 14.82 -1.77 -31.23
CA GLY A 268 15.93 -0.88 -31.57
C GLY A 268 15.75 0.57 -31.15
N THR A 269 14.54 1.01 -30.82
CA THR A 269 14.25 2.39 -30.39
C THR A 269 13.48 2.41 -29.07
N PHE A 270 13.72 1.41 -28.22
CA PHE A 270 12.94 1.19 -27.02
C PHE A 270 12.99 2.37 -26.05
N ALA A 271 14.18 2.95 -25.82
CA ALA A 271 14.42 4.13 -24.96
C ALA A 271 13.68 5.40 -25.40
N THR A 272 13.22 5.47 -26.65
CA THR A 272 12.41 6.57 -27.20
C THR A 272 10.99 6.12 -27.56
N SER A 273 10.63 4.87 -27.28
CA SER A 273 9.27 4.37 -27.53
C SER A 273 8.27 4.92 -26.51
N SER A 274 6.98 4.80 -26.82
CA SER A 274 5.89 5.09 -25.89
C SER A 274 5.76 4.11 -24.73
N PHE A 275 6.74 3.23 -24.51
CA PHE A 275 6.86 2.57 -23.21
C PHE A 275 7.19 3.59 -22.11
N MET A 276 7.99 4.61 -22.43
CA MET A 276 8.52 5.55 -21.43
C MET A 276 7.42 6.39 -20.79
N ASN A 277 6.61 7.09 -21.60
CA ASN A 277 5.51 7.91 -21.09
C ASN A 277 4.40 7.05 -20.46
N ASN A 278 3.91 6.03 -21.16
CA ASN A 278 2.83 5.17 -20.65
C ASN A 278 3.23 4.40 -19.39
N GLY A 279 4.47 3.92 -19.35
CA GLY A 279 5.04 3.24 -18.18
C GLY A 279 5.13 4.18 -16.99
N LEU A 280 5.49 5.45 -17.22
CA LEU A 280 5.62 6.45 -16.16
C LEU A 280 4.23 6.80 -15.61
N GLU A 281 3.23 6.98 -16.47
CA GLU A 281 1.84 7.22 -16.07
C GLU A 281 1.32 6.11 -15.14
N TRP A 282 1.50 4.85 -15.55
CA TRP A 282 1.12 3.71 -14.73
C TRP A 282 1.92 3.65 -13.43
N ALA A 283 3.24 3.87 -13.47
CA ALA A 283 4.08 3.81 -12.29
C ALA A 283 3.73 4.90 -11.27
N ILE A 284 3.46 6.13 -11.72
CA ILE A 284 2.95 7.22 -10.89
C ILE A 284 1.60 6.85 -10.27
N GLY A 285 0.68 6.30 -11.06
CA GLY A 285 -0.58 5.77 -10.56
C GLY A 285 -0.37 4.71 -9.48
N CYS A 286 0.59 3.80 -9.68
CA CYS A 286 0.95 2.77 -8.70
C CYS A 286 1.44 3.38 -7.37
N ILE A 287 2.32 4.39 -7.40
CA ILE A 287 2.76 5.08 -6.18
C ILE A 287 1.59 5.79 -5.47
N LEU A 288 0.69 6.41 -6.24
CA LEU A 288 -0.50 7.05 -5.67
C LEU A 288 -1.43 6.02 -5.01
N GLY A 289 -1.73 4.91 -5.67
CA GLY A 289 -2.60 3.87 -5.10
C GLY A 289 -1.98 3.17 -3.89
N LEU A 290 -0.65 3.01 -3.84
CA LEU A 290 0.07 2.59 -2.63
C LEU A 290 -0.20 3.53 -1.45
N SER A 291 -0.08 4.83 -1.70
CA SER A 291 -0.29 5.88 -0.68
C SER A 291 -1.73 5.86 -0.15
N LEU A 292 -2.70 5.75 -1.07
CA LEU A 292 -4.12 5.65 -0.72
C LEU A 292 -4.45 4.36 0.03
N GLY A 293 -3.84 3.24 -0.35
CA GLY A 293 -4.03 1.95 0.32
C GLY A 293 -3.50 1.93 1.74
N MET A 294 -2.34 2.56 1.98
CA MET A 294 -1.80 2.77 3.34
C MET A 294 -2.74 3.64 4.18
N LEU A 295 -3.23 4.75 3.62
CA LEU A 295 -4.18 5.64 4.31
C LEU A 295 -5.49 4.92 4.66
N ALA A 296 -6.05 4.15 3.72
CA ALA A 296 -7.25 3.35 3.95
C ALA A 296 -7.02 2.31 5.06
N SER A 297 -5.86 1.65 5.05
CA SER A 297 -5.48 0.67 6.07
C SER A 297 -5.37 1.29 7.46
N ALA A 298 -4.70 2.44 7.59
CA ALA A 298 -4.60 3.18 8.85
C ALA A 298 -5.99 3.64 9.36
N GLY A 299 -6.84 4.15 8.46
CA GLY A 299 -8.20 4.55 8.81
C GLY A 299 -9.07 3.39 9.29
N ILE A 300 -8.98 2.24 8.63
CA ILE A 300 -9.70 1.01 9.00
C ILE A 300 -9.17 0.44 10.31
N ARG A 301 -7.85 0.36 10.49
CA ARG A 301 -7.18 -0.03 11.74
C ARG A 301 -7.72 0.77 12.91
N LYS A 302 -7.66 2.11 12.82
CA LYS A 302 -8.14 3.01 13.87
C LYS A 302 -9.59 2.70 14.25
N LYS A 303 -10.47 2.57 13.26
CA LYS A 303 -11.89 2.30 13.55
C LYS A 303 -12.12 0.92 14.16
N ILE A 304 -11.38 -0.11 13.72
CA ILE A 304 -11.45 -1.46 14.31
C ILE A 304 -10.99 -1.43 15.77
N VAL A 305 -9.83 -0.85 16.05
CA VAL A 305 -9.27 -0.78 17.41
C VAL A 305 -10.18 0.03 18.33
N SER A 306 -10.65 1.21 17.89
CA SER A 306 -11.64 1.98 18.64
C SER A 306 -12.93 1.19 18.90
N GLY A 307 -13.44 0.47 17.91
CA GLY A 307 -14.61 -0.41 18.08
C GLY A 307 -14.37 -1.54 19.08
N TYR A 308 -13.16 -2.11 19.13
CA TYR A 308 -12.78 -3.13 20.09
C TYR A 308 -12.70 -2.59 21.51
N LEU A 309 -12.08 -1.43 21.70
CA LEU A 309 -11.98 -0.78 23.01
C LEU A 309 -13.36 -0.43 23.60
N LEU A 310 -14.32 -0.09 22.74
CA LEU A 310 -15.70 0.19 23.14
C LEU A 310 -16.52 -1.09 23.39
N ASN A 311 -16.35 -2.12 22.56
CA ASN A 311 -17.11 -3.38 22.69
C ASN A 311 -16.28 -4.59 22.21
N PRO A 312 -15.44 -5.16 23.09
CA PRO A 312 -14.48 -6.21 22.71
C PRO A 312 -15.17 -7.47 22.18
N LYS A 313 -16.25 -7.91 22.88
CA LYS A 313 -16.99 -9.13 22.53
C LYS A 313 -17.63 -9.03 21.15
N ARG A 314 -18.28 -7.90 20.85
CA ARG A 314 -18.92 -7.68 19.54
C ARG A 314 -17.90 -7.56 18.43
N THR A 315 -16.84 -6.79 18.66
CA THR A 315 -15.83 -6.51 17.64
C THR A 315 -15.02 -7.77 17.31
N ARG A 316 -14.58 -8.54 18.31
CA ARG A 316 -13.86 -9.80 18.11
C ARG A 316 -14.74 -10.88 17.46
N LYS A 317 -16.03 -10.94 17.78
CA LYS A 317 -16.95 -11.88 17.11
C LYS A 317 -17.11 -11.58 15.61
N ASN A 318 -17.05 -10.31 15.22
CA ASN A 318 -17.25 -9.87 13.84
C ASN A 318 -15.94 -9.82 13.03
N LEU A 319 -14.80 -9.85 13.70
CA LEU A 319 -13.48 -9.88 13.09
C LEU A 319 -12.87 -11.25 13.33
N ILE A 320 -12.91 -12.07 12.29
CA ILE A 320 -12.27 -13.39 12.32
C ILE A 320 -11.02 -13.26 11.45
N PHE A 321 -9.86 -13.32 12.09
CA PHE A 321 -8.59 -13.47 11.42
C PHE A 321 -8.35 -14.96 11.17
N ARG A 322 -7.99 -15.34 9.94
CA ARG A 322 -7.61 -16.72 9.67
C ARG A 322 -6.25 -17.00 10.32
N GLU A 323 -6.21 -17.87 11.32
CA GLU A 323 -4.95 -18.41 11.84
C GLU A 323 -4.33 -19.35 10.79
N GLY A 324 -3.16 -19.00 10.28
CA GLY A 324 -2.42 -19.80 9.30
C GLY A 324 -1.14 -19.09 8.84
N HIS A 325 -0.08 -19.86 8.63
CA HIS A 325 1.33 -19.42 8.59
C HIS A 325 1.74 -18.27 7.65
N ASP A 326 0.87 -17.75 6.77
CA ASP A 326 1.22 -16.65 5.85
C ASP A 326 0.01 -15.87 5.29
N ARG A 327 -1.18 -15.95 5.91
CA ARG A 327 -2.40 -15.39 5.31
C ARG A 327 -3.14 -14.38 6.20
N SER A 328 -2.94 -13.12 5.89
CA SER A 328 -3.75 -12.01 6.37
C SER A 328 -5.07 -11.91 5.58
N LEU A 329 -6.09 -12.65 6.03
CA LEU A 329 -7.48 -12.44 5.62
C LEU A 329 -8.29 -12.13 6.87
N VAL A 330 -8.82 -10.90 6.94
CA VAL A 330 -9.59 -10.35 8.08
C VAL A 330 -11.06 -10.80 8.02
N TYR A 331 -11.39 -11.98 7.51
CA TYR A 331 -12.72 -12.17 6.92
C TYR A 331 -13.34 -13.54 7.18
N GLY A 332 -14.04 -13.66 8.32
CA GLY A 332 -15.08 -14.65 8.58
C GLY A 332 -14.61 -16.11 8.71
N LYS A 333 -15.51 -17.01 9.11
CA LYS A 333 -15.25 -18.45 9.07
C LYS A 333 -15.33 -18.93 7.63
N TYR A 334 -14.24 -19.47 7.10
CA TYR A 334 -14.18 -20.06 5.75
C TYR A 334 -15.01 -21.35 5.64
N ASP A 335 -15.24 -22.03 6.76
CA ASP A 335 -15.95 -23.31 6.86
C ASP A 335 -17.38 -23.25 6.28
N GLU A 336 -17.94 -22.04 6.13
CA GLU A 336 -19.25 -21.81 5.54
C GLU A 336 -19.25 -21.73 3.99
N TYR A 337 -18.07 -21.77 3.35
CA TYR A 337 -17.93 -21.58 1.90
C TYR A 337 -17.11 -22.70 1.23
N PRO A 338 -17.75 -23.82 0.83
CA PRO A 338 -17.07 -24.98 0.20
C PRO A 338 -16.37 -24.65 -1.13
N VAL A 339 -16.73 -23.55 -1.80
CA VAL A 339 -16.10 -23.09 -3.05
C VAL A 339 -14.86 -22.22 -2.80
N GLY A 340 -14.61 -21.82 -1.54
CA GLY A 340 -13.68 -20.74 -1.19
C GLY A 340 -12.20 -21.06 -1.37
N GLU A 341 -11.75 -22.27 -1.01
CA GLU A 341 -10.30 -22.53 -0.95
C GLU A 341 -9.64 -22.65 -2.32
N CYS A 342 -10.22 -23.45 -3.22
CA CYS A 342 -9.71 -23.62 -4.57
C CYS A 342 -9.71 -22.28 -5.34
N PHE A 343 -10.81 -21.52 -5.22
CA PHE A 343 -10.91 -20.20 -5.84
C PHE A 343 -9.83 -19.23 -5.34
N VAL A 344 -9.62 -19.12 -4.02
CA VAL A 344 -8.57 -18.26 -3.45
C VAL A 344 -7.18 -18.69 -3.91
N TRP A 345 -6.91 -20.00 -4.02
CA TRP A 345 -5.65 -20.51 -4.54
C TRP A 345 -5.43 -20.16 -6.02
N ILE A 346 -6.48 -20.25 -6.85
CA ILE A 346 -6.40 -19.85 -8.26
C ILE A 346 -6.07 -18.36 -8.38
N ILE A 347 -6.75 -17.49 -7.61
CA ILE A 347 -6.47 -16.05 -7.61
C ILE A 347 -5.04 -15.76 -7.14
N PHE A 348 -4.58 -16.44 -6.09
CA PHE A 348 -3.21 -16.32 -5.61
C PHE A 348 -2.18 -16.75 -6.67
N ALA A 349 -2.37 -17.90 -7.31
CA ALA A 349 -1.47 -18.37 -8.38
C ALA A 349 -1.46 -17.40 -9.56
N PHE A 350 -2.62 -16.87 -9.93
CA PHE A 350 -2.76 -15.85 -10.97
C PHE A 350 -2.00 -14.57 -10.61
N GLN A 351 -2.16 -14.06 -9.39
CA GLN A 351 -1.42 -12.89 -8.89
C GLN A 351 0.10 -13.10 -8.94
N MET A 352 0.58 -14.26 -8.48
CA MET A 352 2.01 -14.60 -8.52
C MET A 352 2.54 -14.61 -9.95
N MET A 353 1.80 -15.22 -10.87
CA MET A 353 2.17 -15.27 -12.28
C MET A 353 2.24 -13.86 -12.91
N ILE A 354 1.21 -13.03 -12.69
CA ILE A 354 1.22 -11.66 -13.22
C ILE A 354 2.33 -10.81 -12.61
N GLY A 355 2.53 -10.90 -11.29
CA GLY A 355 3.60 -10.20 -10.61
C GLY A 355 4.98 -10.62 -11.15
N PHE A 356 5.18 -11.91 -11.39
CA PHE A 356 6.41 -12.43 -11.99
C PHE A 356 6.62 -11.81 -13.36
N PHE A 357 5.64 -11.85 -14.25
CA PHE A 357 5.75 -11.22 -15.57
C PHE A 357 6.03 -9.71 -15.49
N LEU A 358 5.39 -9.00 -14.55
CA LEU A 358 5.68 -7.59 -14.31
C LEU A 358 7.14 -7.39 -13.91
N THR A 359 7.65 -8.20 -12.98
CA THR A 359 9.06 -8.16 -12.55
C THR A 359 9.99 -8.34 -13.76
N PHE A 360 9.78 -9.38 -14.57
CA PHE A 360 10.57 -9.62 -15.78
C PHE A 360 10.47 -8.46 -16.78
N SER A 361 9.29 -7.86 -16.93
CA SER A 361 9.10 -6.71 -17.82
C SER A 361 9.89 -5.48 -17.36
N VAL A 362 10.04 -5.28 -16.04
CA VAL A 362 10.83 -4.16 -15.49
C VAL A 362 12.32 -4.39 -15.70
N TYR A 363 12.82 -5.61 -15.49
CA TYR A 363 14.21 -5.96 -15.83
C TYR A 363 14.47 -5.85 -17.34
N GLY A 364 13.57 -6.38 -18.15
CA GLY A 364 13.65 -6.27 -19.60
C GLY A 364 13.64 -4.82 -20.07
N CYS A 365 12.78 -3.98 -19.47
CA CYS A 365 12.77 -2.54 -19.69
C CYS A 365 14.13 -1.92 -19.34
N ALA A 366 14.72 -2.26 -18.19
CA ALA A 366 16.02 -1.74 -17.79
C ALA A 366 17.12 -2.09 -18.80
N ILE A 367 17.17 -3.36 -19.22
CA ILE A 367 18.13 -3.87 -20.20
C ILE A 367 17.95 -3.17 -21.54
N LEU A 368 16.73 -3.16 -22.10
CA LEU A 368 16.47 -2.56 -23.41
C LEU A 368 16.65 -1.04 -23.39
N THR A 369 16.26 -0.38 -22.31
CA THR A 369 16.48 1.07 -22.15
C THR A 369 17.96 1.40 -22.09
N GLY A 370 18.76 0.64 -21.33
CA GLY A 370 20.21 0.80 -21.30
C GLY A 370 20.89 0.47 -22.63
N HIS A 371 20.42 -0.56 -23.34
CA HIS A 371 20.97 -0.96 -24.64
C HIS A 371 20.64 0.03 -25.75
N THR A 372 19.47 0.68 -25.67
CA THR A 372 19.03 1.73 -26.61
C THR A 372 19.28 3.14 -26.05
N TRP A 373 20.13 3.27 -25.02
CA TRP A 373 20.49 4.57 -24.45
C TRP A 373 21.50 5.32 -25.33
N ASN A 374 21.10 5.66 -26.55
CA ASN A 374 22.00 6.22 -27.55
C ASN A 374 21.73 7.71 -27.78
N ARG A 375 22.82 8.44 -28.04
CA ARG A 375 22.88 9.90 -28.21
C ARG A 375 22.55 10.26 -29.67
N CYS A 376 21.63 11.21 -29.88
CA CYS A 376 21.46 11.84 -31.19
C CYS A 376 22.63 12.84 -31.40
N GLU A 377 23.78 12.34 -31.86
CA GLU A 377 24.99 13.15 -32.02
C GLU A 377 25.07 13.80 -33.44
N ASN A 378 25.46 15.07 -33.50
CA ASN A 378 25.82 15.85 -34.71
C ASN A 378 24.73 16.25 -35.72
N ASN A 379 23.63 16.89 -35.30
CA ASN A 379 22.66 17.53 -36.21
C ASN A 379 22.16 16.63 -37.38
N SER A 380 22.41 15.33 -37.34
CA SER A 380 21.86 14.40 -38.31
C SER A 380 20.37 14.31 -38.02
N ASN A 381 19.56 14.40 -39.07
CA ASN A 381 18.11 14.28 -38.99
C ASN A 381 17.64 12.85 -38.65
N GLU A 382 18.54 12.01 -38.16
CA GLU A 382 18.26 10.66 -37.71
C GLU A 382 19.03 10.43 -36.41
N CYS A 383 18.32 10.09 -35.33
CA CYS A 383 18.91 9.45 -34.17
C CYS A 383 19.26 8.01 -34.57
N LEU A 384 20.31 7.86 -35.38
CA LEU A 384 20.83 6.54 -35.73
C LEU A 384 21.38 5.90 -34.47
N ASN A 385 20.93 4.69 -34.18
CA ASN A 385 21.51 3.84 -33.15
C ASN A 385 23.02 3.75 -33.40
N PHE A 386 23.83 4.41 -32.59
CA PHE A 386 25.27 4.22 -32.64
C PHE A 386 25.65 2.87 -32.05
N ASP A 387 26.82 2.41 -32.45
CA ASP A 387 27.43 1.15 -32.03
C ASP A 387 27.32 0.97 -30.52
N ALA A 388 26.88 -0.21 -30.11
CA ALA A 388 26.65 -0.57 -28.71
C ALA A 388 27.98 -0.72 -27.95
N ASP A 389 28.99 0.10 -28.23
CA ASP A 389 30.28 0.15 -27.53
C ASP A 389 30.55 1.54 -26.90
N LEU A 390 29.78 2.58 -27.26
CA LEU A 390 30.03 3.96 -26.81
C LEU A 390 29.20 4.40 -25.58
N ALA A 391 28.10 3.72 -25.24
CA ALA A 391 27.35 4.08 -24.05
C ALA A 391 28.16 3.71 -22.79
N PRO A 392 28.30 4.61 -21.81
CA PRO A 392 29.04 4.31 -20.59
C PRO A 392 28.52 3.00 -19.97
N ALA A 393 29.42 2.08 -19.65
CA ALA A 393 29.06 0.78 -19.05
C ALA A 393 28.15 0.96 -17.82
N PHE A 394 28.33 2.06 -17.08
CA PHE A 394 27.46 2.47 -15.99
C PHE A 394 25.98 2.59 -16.37
N ILE A 395 25.63 3.14 -17.55
CA ILE A 395 24.23 3.28 -17.95
C ILE A 395 23.64 1.91 -18.32
N ARG A 396 24.39 1.08 -19.06
CA ARG A 396 23.93 -0.25 -19.47
C ARG A 396 23.69 -1.19 -18.31
N TYR A 397 24.63 -1.25 -17.38
CA TYR A 397 24.57 -2.19 -16.26
C TYR A 397 23.96 -1.57 -14.99
N GLY A 398 24.15 -0.27 -14.78
CA GLY A 398 23.64 0.43 -13.61
C GLY A 398 22.11 0.55 -13.60
N LEU A 399 21.46 0.68 -14.77
CA LEU A 399 19.99 0.66 -14.83
C LEU A 399 19.41 -0.69 -14.39
N VAL A 400 20.12 -1.80 -14.64
CA VAL A 400 19.71 -3.15 -14.20
C VAL A 400 19.94 -3.36 -12.71
N ALA A 401 20.96 -2.71 -12.13
CA ALA A 401 21.23 -2.79 -10.69
C ALA A 401 20.09 -2.18 -9.85
N LEU A 402 19.36 -1.19 -10.39
CA LEU A 402 18.27 -0.52 -9.70
C LEU A 402 17.10 -1.48 -9.31
N PRO A 403 16.44 -2.19 -10.24
CA PRO A 403 15.40 -3.16 -9.87
C PRO A 403 15.94 -4.30 -8.99
N ALA A 404 17.19 -4.73 -9.19
CA ALA A 404 17.83 -5.74 -8.34
C ALA A 404 17.96 -5.30 -6.88
N LEU A 405 18.44 -4.07 -6.66
CA LEU A 405 18.59 -3.50 -5.32
C LEU A 405 17.23 -3.33 -4.63
N ILE A 406 16.24 -2.79 -5.33
CA ILE A 406 14.90 -2.56 -4.77
C ILE A 406 14.23 -3.89 -4.41
N PHE A 407 14.35 -4.90 -5.29
CA PHE A 407 13.84 -6.23 -5.01
C PHE A 407 14.53 -6.87 -3.79
N PHE A 408 15.86 -6.78 -3.72
CA PHE A 408 16.63 -7.29 -2.58
C PHE A 408 16.21 -6.62 -1.25
N ILE A 409 16.13 -5.29 -1.22
CA ILE A 409 15.65 -4.53 -0.05
C ILE A 409 14.24 -4.99 0.33
N SER A 410 13.34 -5.13 -0.65
CA SER A 410 11.96 -5.57 -0.39
C SER A 410 11.91 -6.96 0.24
N VAL A 411 12.77 -7.89 -0.21
CA VAL A 411 12.90 -9.23 0.38
C VAL A 411 13.41 -9.15 1.82
N MET A 412 14.47 -8.38 2.07
CA MET A 412 15.03 -8.22 3.42
C MET A 412 13.99 -7.64 4.40
N VAL A 413 13.33 -6.54 4.02
CA VAL A 413 12.32 -5.86 4.83
C VAL A 413 11.13 -6.77 5.12
N THR A 414 10.67 -7.57 4.14
CA THR A 414 9.51 -8.45 4.33
C THR A 414 9.80 -9.70 5.18
N HIS A 415 11.07 -10.10 5.28
CA HIS A 415 11.51 -11.23 6.11
C HIS A 415 12.09 -10.80 7.47
N GLY A 416 12.23 -9.49 7.72
CA GLY A 416 12.66 -8.95 9.00
C GLY A 416 14.16 -9.14 9.28
N TYR A 417 15.00 -9.06 8.25
CA TYR A 417 16.46 -9.08 8.36
C TYR A 417 17.05 -7.71 8.68
#